data_AF-A0A8J3II95-F1
#
_entry.id   AF-A0A8J3II95-F1
#
_cell.length_a   1.000
_cell.length_b   1.000
_cell.length_c   1.000
_cell.angle_alpha   90.00
_cell.angle_beta   90.00
_cell.angle_gamma   90.00
#
_symmetry.space_group_name_H-M   'P 1'
#
loop_
_entity.id
_entity.type
_entity.pdbx_description
1 polymer ?
#
loop_
_entity_poly.entity_id
_entity_poly.type
_entity_poly.pdbx_seq_one_letter_code
_entity_poly.pdbx_strand_id
1 'polypeptide(L)'
;MSLSWHWGLQARGLPDLPPGLEWPAYEGRPFKLLAQIRLADVAPYDLAHELPPTGMLSFFLDSSPEAYPYISKENQRVIYYDGDLSQLRRRSAPAAENFRFTPRTLTFSSRLMLPPSRFL
;
A
#
# COMPACT_ATOMS: atom_id res chain seq x y z
N MET A 1 -1.79 -24.30 25.94
CA MET A 1 -0.88 -23.14 25.94
C MET A 1 -1.21 -22.28 24.74
N SER A 2 -1.80 -21.10 24.96
CA SER A 2 -2.24 -20.21 23.89
C SER A 2 -1.16 -19.13 23.68
N LEU A 3 -0.50 -19.14 22.52
CA LEU A 3 0.39 -18.07 22.11
C LEU A 3 -0.44 -17.03 21.36
N SER A 4 -0.78 -15.96 22.05
CA SER A 4 -1.43 -14.78 21.48
C SER A 4 -0.34 -13.85 20.94
N TRP A 5 -0.19 -13.78 19.62
CA TRP A 5 0.68 -12.79 18.99
C TRP A 5 -0.12 -11.50 18.76
N HIS A 6 0.18 -10.45 19.51
CA HIS A 6 -0.40 -9.12 19.31
C HIS A 6 0.49 -8.28 18.40
N TRP A 7 0.39 -8.46 17.08
CA TRP A 7 0.76 -7.39 16.14
C TRP A 7 -0.26 -7.31 15.00
N GLY A 8 -1.54 -7.21 15.38
CA GLY A 8 -2.61 -6.93 14.43
C GLY A 8 -2.62 -5.43 14.15
N LEU A 9 -2.17 -5.03 12.96
CA LEU A 9 -2.34 -3.70 12.39
C LEU A 9 -3.73 -3.12 12.71
N GLN A 10 -3.83 -2.27 13.72
CA GLN A 10 -4.95 -1.32 13.80
C GLN A 10 -4.70 -0.20 12.79
N ALA A 11 -4.76 -0.54 11.51
CA ALA A 11 -4.79 0.42 10.43
C ALA A 11 -6.17 1.07 10.48
N ARG A 12 -6.28 2.35 10.81
CA ARG A 12 -7.53 3.12 10.75
C ARG A 12 -7.78 3.72 9.35
N GLY A 13 -7.22 3.11 8.30
CA GLY A 13 -7.36 3.57 6.91
C GLY A 13 -6.47 4.77 6.58
N LEU A 14 -5.51 5.08 7.46
CA LEU A 14 -4.51 6.12 7.28
C LEU A 14 -3.13 5.46 7.08
N PRO A 15 -2.29 5.99 6.19
CA PRO A 15 -0.96 5.45 5.96
C PRO A 15 -0.01 5.84 7.08
N ASP A 16 0.93 4.95 7.38
CA ASP A 16 2.13 5.29 8.13
C ASP A 16 3.23 5.70 7.11
N LEU A 17 3.61 6.98 7.10
CA LEU A 17 4.54 7.55 6.10
C LEU A 17 5.87 7.98 6.75
N PRO A 18 6.96 8.04 5.97
CA PRO A 18 8.24 8.58 6.44
C PRO A 18 8.11 10.03 6.93
N PRO A 19 8.97 10.46 7.85
CA PRO A 19 9.02 11.87 8.26
C PRO A 19 9.36 12.75 7.06
N GLY A 20 8.77 13.95 7.01
CA GLY A 20 8.99 14.91 5.93
C GLY A 20 8.27 14.61 4.61
N LEU A 21 7.74 13.39 4.41
CA LEU A 21 6.96 13.08 3.21
C LEU A 21 5.57 13.75 3.28
N GLU A 22 5.24 14.51 2.24
CA GLU A 22 3.91 15.09 2.05
C GLU A 22 2.89 14.04 1.59
N TRP A 23 1.62 14.33 1.80
CA TRP A 23 0.55 13.46 1.32
C TRP A 23 0.52 13.47 -0.22
N PRO A 24 0.52 12.30 -0.90
CA PRO A 24 0.51 12.25 -2.36
C PRO A 24 -0.71 12.95 -2.97
N ALA A 25 -0.47 13.85 -3.92
CA ALA A 25 -1.52 14.64 -4.58
C ALA A 25 -1.15 14.96 -6.03
N TYR A 26 -2.15 15.36 -6.82
CA TYR A 26 -1.98 15.94 -8.16
C TYR A 26 -2.87 17.18 -8.32
N GLU A 27 -2.30 18.30 -8.75
CA GLU A 27 -3.02 19.59 -8.87
C GLU A 27 -3.82 19.98 -7.62
N GLY A 28 -3.24 19.75 -6.43
CA GLY A 28 -3.89 20.05 -5.15
C GLY A 28 -4.99 19.06 -4.74
N ARG A 29 -5.27 18.04 -5.55
CA ARG A 29 -6.19 16.94 -5.23
C ARG A 29 -5.42 15.80 -4.56
N PRO A 30 -5.60 15.55 -3.25
CA PRO A 30 -4.93 14.46 -2.56
C PRO A 30 -5.47 13.11 -3.02
N PHE A 31 -4.60 12.10 -3.08
CA PHE A 31 -4.98 10.73 -3.40
C PHE A 31 -5.47 9.97 -2.18
N LYS A 32 -6.31 8.95 -2.38
CA LYS A 32 -6.72 8.04 -1.32
C LYS A 32 -5.70 6.92 -1.17
N LEU A 33 -5.44 6.51 0.07
CA LEU A 33 -4.68 5.30 0.33
C LEU A 33 -5.53 4.09 -0.06
N LEU A 34 -5.03 3.28 -0.99
CA LEU A 34 -5.63 1.99 -1.34
C LEU A 34 -5.12 0.88 -0.43
N ALA A 35 -3.79 0.78 -0.31
CA ALA A 35 -3.14 -0.28 0.44
C ALA A 35 -1.78 0.17 0.96
N GLN A 36 -1.38 -0.39 2.09
CA GLN A 36 -0.03 -0.27 2.63
C GLN A 36 0.43 -1.66 3.05
N ILE A 37 1.60 -2.07 2.57
CA ILE A 37 2.10 -3.45 2.66
C ILE A 37 3.53 -3.42 3.18
N ARG A 38 3.77 -4.13 4.28
CA ARG A 38 5.12 -4.41 4.78
C ARG A 38 5.70 -5.58 3.97
N LEU A 39 6.81 -5.34 3.28
CA LEU A 39 7.39 -6.33 2.38
C LEU A 39 7.92 -7.58 3.10
N ALA A 40 8.31 -7.44 4.37
CA ALA A 40 8.70 -8.60 5.18
C ALA A 40 7.57 -9.63 5.35
N ASP A 41 6.30 -9.20 5.29
CA ASP A 41 5.13 -10.10 5.38
C ASP A 41 4.86 -10.80 4.04
N VAL A 42 5.36 -10.24 2.93
CA VAL A 42 5.23 -10.76 1.57
C VAL A 42 6.41 -11.66 1.19
N ALA A 43 7.61 -11.36 1.68
CA ALA A 43 8.86 -12.03 1.32
C ALA A 43 8.80 -13.58 1.37
N PRO A 44 8.13 -14.23 2.34
CA PRO A 44 8.00 -15.70 2.35
C PRO A 44 7.19 -16.28 1.18
N TYR A 45 6.39 -15.47 0.51
CA TYR A 45 5.49 -15.86 -0.58
C TYR A 45 6.01 -15.44 -1.96
N ASP A 46 7.00 -14.54 -2.02
CA ASP A 46 7.64 -14.09 -3.26
C ASP A 46 8.77 -15.05 -3.69
N LEU A 47 8.36 -16.21 -4.22
CA LEU A 47 9.28 -17.27 -4.64
C LEU A 47 10.18 -16.88 -5.83
N ALA A 48 9.79 -15.85 -6.58
CA ALA A 48 10.55 -15.34 -7.72
C ALA A 48 11.52 -14.22 -7.34
N HIS A 49 11.47 -13.74 -6.09
CA HIS A 49 12.29 -12.65 -5.57
C HIS A 49 12.20 -11.37 -6.43
N GLU A 50 10.99 -11.06 -6.91
CA GLU A 50 10.73 -9.87 -7.74
C GLU A 50 10.60 -8.59 -6.91
N LEU A 51 10.33 -8.72 -5.61
CA LEU A 51 10.17 -7.60 -4.68
C LEU A 51 11.36 -7.51 -3.72
N PRO A 52 11.68 -6.31 -3.22
CA PRO A 52 12.61 -6.17 -2.10
C PRO A 52 12.11 -6.99 -0.89
N PRO A 53 13.01 -7.65 -0.13
CA PRO A 53 12.61 -8.51 0.99
C PRO A 53 12.09 -7.72 2.20
N THR A 54 12.36 -6.41 2.27
CA THR A 54 12.02 -5.53 3.38
C THR A 54 11.59 -4.15 2.90
N GLY A 55 10.95 -3.41 3.81
CA GLY A 55 10.46 -2.06 3.57
C GLY A 55 8.94 -1.96 3.58
N MET A 56 8.44 -0.79 3.22
CA MET A 56 7.02 -0.45 3.18
C MET A 56 6.64 0.02 1.79
N LEU A 57 5.63 -0.60 1.19
CA LEU A 57 4.97 -0.13 -0.02
C LEU A 57 3.65 0.55 0.36
N SER A 58 3.39 1.72 -0.21
CA SER A 58 2.13 2.45 -0.04
C SER A 58 1.56 2.82 -1.40
N PHE A 59 0.32 2.41 -1.66
CA PHE A 59 -0.39 2.60 -2.93
C PHE A 59 -1.48 3.66 -2.76
N PHE A 60 -1.40 4.70 -3.57
CA PHE A 60 -2.32 5.82 -3.57
C PHE A 60 -2.97 5.98 -4.94
N LEU A 61 -4.25 6.32 -4.98
CA LEU A 61 -4.99 6.58 -6.21
C LEU A 61 -5.99 7.73 -6.08
N ASP A 62 -6.27 8.38 -7.21
CA ASP A 62 -7.47 9.18 -7.36
C ASP A 62 -8.67 8.24 -7.54
N SER A 63 -9.65 8.37 -6.65
CA SER A 63 -10.86 7.54 -6.69
C SER A 63 -12.06 8.30 -7.26
N SER A 64 -11.84 9.45 -7.89
CA SER A 64 -12.92 10.19 -8.53
C SER A 64 -13.45 9.41 -9.75
N PRO A 65 -14.76 9.51 -10.05
CA PRO A 65 -15.33 8.83 -11.23
C PRO A 65 -14.64 9.22 -12.54
N GLU A 66 -14.12 10.45 -12.63
CA GLU A 66 -13.46 11.00 -13.82
C GLU A 66 -12.08 10.39 -14.06
N ALA A 67 -11.40 9.92 -12.99
CA ALA A 67 -10.12 9.26 -13.08
C ALA A 67 -10.22 7.78 -13.49
N TYR A 68 -11.40 7.16 -13.39
CA TYR A 68 -11.62 5.75 -13.68
C TYR A 68 -12.09 5.52 -15.12
N PRO A 69 -11.68 4.43 -15.82
CA PRO A 69 -10.72 3.38 -15.43
C PRO A 69 -9.28 3.69 -15.85
N TYR A 70 -8.98 4.89 -16.33
CA TYR A 70 -7.67 5.21 -16.88
C TYR A 70 -6.62 5.22 -15.77
N ILE A 71 -5.48 4.57 -15.99
CA ILE A 71 -4.35 4.62 -15.04
C ILE A 71 -3.26 5.46 -15.67
N SER A 72 -2.86 6.54 -15.02
CA SER A 72 -1.82 7.45 -15.49
C SER A 72 -0.90 7.89 -14.34
N LYS A 73 0.20 8.56 -14.67
CA LYS A 73 1.04 9.21 -13.65
C LYS A 73 0.35 10.42 -13.00
N GLU A 74 -0.87 10.76 -13.36
CA GLU A 74 -1.59 11.90 -12.81
C GLU A 74 -2.61 11.48 -11.76
N ASN A 75 -2.91 10.18 -11.65
CA ASN A 75 -3.96 9.67 -10.78
C ASN A 75 -3.55 8.51 -9.86
N GLN A 76 -2.26 8.17 -9.77
CA GLN A 76 -1.76 7.18 -8.81
C GLN A 76 -0.32 7.43 -8.37
N ARG A 77 0.03 7.01 -7.16
CA ARG A 77 1.39 7.04 -6.62
C ARG A 77 1.69 5.75 -5.89
N VAL A 78 2.89 5.21 -6.12
CA VAL A 78 3.46 4.14 -5.30
C VAL A 78 4.67 4.71 -4.58
N ILE A 79 4.70 4.57 -3.27
CA ILE A 79 5.83 4.96 -2.43
C ILE A 79 6.45 3.70 -1.89
N TYR A 80 7.75 3.55 -2.13
CA TYR A 80 8.60 2.56 -1.47
C TYR A 80 9.48 3.27 -0.44
N TYR A 81 9.52 2.73 0.78
CA TYR A 81 10.41 3.19 1.83
C TYR A 81 11.17 2.00 2.43
N ASP A 82 12.50 2.06 2.34
CA ASP A 82 13.45 1.04 2.78
C ASP A 82 14.22 1.43 4.06
N GLY A 83 13.95 2.62 4.61
CA GLY A 83 14.54 3.09 5.86
C GLY A 83 13.97 2.43 7.11
N ASP A 84 14.33 2.98 8.28
CA ASP A 84 13.85 2.48 9.57
C ASP A 84 12.32 2.65 9.68
N LEU A 85 11.61 1.51 9.68
CA LEU A 85 10.15 1.46 9.78
C LEU A 85 9.62 2.00 11.12
N SER A 86 10.46 2.07 12.17
CA SER A 86 10.08 2.68 13.44
C SER A 86 9.91 4.20 13.37
N GLN A 87 10.49 4.82 12.34
CA GLN A 87 10.34 6.25 12.03
C GLN A 87 9.04 6.57 11.30
N LEU A 88 8.32 5.56 10.80
CA LEU A 88 7.03 5.80 10.17
C LEU A 88 6.06 6.40 11.19
N ARG A 89 5.30 7.39 10.73
CA ARG A 89 4.29 8.08 11.53
C ARG A 89 2.98 8.09 10.77
N ARG A 90 1.90 7.77 11.48
CA ARG A 90 0.55 7.84 10.95
C ARG A 90 0.24 9.24 10.48
N ARG A 91 -0.17 9.37 9.22
CA ARG A 91 -0.50 10.67 8.61
C ARG A 91 -2.01 10.86 8.54
N SER A 92 -2.50 11.96 9.09
CA SER A 92 -3.90 12.38 8.90
C SER A 92 -4.16 12.74 7.44
N ALA A 93 -5.33 12.37 6.93
CA ALA A 93 -5.74 12.75 5.58
C ALA A 93 -5.91 14.30 5.48
N PRO A 94 -5.60 14.91 4.33
CA PRO A 94 -5.73 16.37 4.15
C PRO A 94 -7.17 16.92 4.25
N ALA A 95 -8.19 16.07 4.08
CA ALA A 95 -9.61 16.41 4.30
C ALA A 95 -10.36 15.22 4.94
N ALA A 96 -11.27 15.50 5.88
CA ALA A 96 -11.58 14.56 6.96
C ALA A 96 -12.62 13.45 6.69
N GLU A 97 -13.42 13.49 5.63
CA GLU A 97 -14.57 12.56 5.53
C GLU A 97 -14.59 11.63 4.30
N ASN A 98 -14.06 12.04 3.14
CA ASN A 98 -14.16 11.23 1.91
C ASN A 98 -12.93 10.36 1.59
N PHE A 99 -11.91 10.37 2.44
CA PHE A 99 -10.60 9.73 2.19
C PHE A 99 -10.40 8.38 2.87
N ARG A 100 -11.38 7.91 3.65
CA ARG A 100 -11.23 6.72 4.48
C ARG A 100 -11.95 5.55 3.85
N PHE A 101 -11.18 4.54 3.46
CA PHE A 101 -11.73 3.20 3.28
C PHE A 101 -11.82 2.50 4.63
N THR A 102 -12.85 1.66 4.80
CA THR A 102 -12.88 0.73 5.93
C THR A 102 -11.67 -0.19 5.81
N PRO A 103 -10.78 -0.21 6.82
CA PRO A 103 -9.57 -1.01 6.77
C PRO A 103 -9.91 -2.49 6.61
N ARG A 104 -9.09 -3.20 5.83
CA ARG A 104 -9.21 -4.65 5.64
C ARG A 104 -7.84 -5.30 5.82
N THR A 105 -7.84 -6.49 6.42
CA THR A 105 -6.64 -7.32 6.55
C THR A 105 -6.33 -7.97 5.21
N LEU A 106 -5.06 -7.97 4.82
CA LEU A 106 -4.56 -8.71 3.67
C LEU A 106 -4.09 -10.10 4.11
N THR A 107 -4.34 -11.11 3.28
CA THR A 107 -3.80 -12.46 3.43
C THR A 107 -2.99 -12.78 2.18
N PHE A 108 -1.75 -13.23 2.36
CA PHE A 108 -0.85 -13.58 1.26
C PHE A 108 -0.80 -15.09 1.05
N SER A 109 -0.69 -15.51 -0.21
CA SER A 109 -0.54 -16.91 -0.60
C SER A 109 0.20 -17.01 -1.93
N SER A 110 1.10 -17.97 -2.08
CA SER A 110 1.74 -18.28 -3.35
C SER A 110 0.79 -19.10 -4.23
N ARG A 111 0.67 -18.74 -5.51
CA ARG A 111 -0.05 -19.54 -6.51
C ARG A 111 0.84 -19.74 -7.74
N LEU A 112 1.04 -20.99 -8.14
CA LEU A 112 1.66 -21.29 -9.43
C LEU A 112 0.68 -20.88 -10.54
N MET A 113 1.08 -19.91 -11.37
CA MET A 113 0.34 -19.57 -12.59
C MET A 113 1.05 -20.19 -13.78
N LEU A 114 0.27 -20.73 -14.72
CA LEU A 114 0.83 -21.10 -16.02
C LEU A 114 1.43 -19.85 -16.66
N PRO A 115 2.59 -19.95 -17.34
CA PRO A 115 3.07 -18.83 -18.13
C PRO A 115 1.98 -18.40 -19.11
N PRO A 116 1.78 -17.09 -19.33
CA PRO A 116 0.82 -16.63 -20.32
C PRO A 116 1.13 -17.29 -21.65
N SER A 117 0.11 -17.84 -22.32
CA SER A 117 0.24 -18.43 -23.65
C SER A 117 0.81 -17.36 -24.57
N ARG A 118 2.10 -17.47 -24.89
CA ARG A 118 2.73 -16.65 -25.92
C ARG A 118 2.14 -17.15 -27.23
N PHE A 119 1.08 -16.52 -27.71
CA PHE A 119 0.60 -16.79 -29.06
C PHE A 119 1.77 -16.48 -30.01
N LEU A 120 2.19 -17.53 -30.73
CA LEU A 120 3.21 -17.51 -31.77
C LEU A 120 2.82 -16.57 -32.91
#